data_AF-A0A2U2YZQ1-F1
#
_entry.id   AF-A0A2U2YZQ1-F1
#
_cell.length_a   1.000
_cell.length_b   1.000
_cell.length_c   1.000
_cell.angle_alpha   90.00
_cell.angle_beta   90.00
_cell.angle_gamma   90.00
#
_symmetry.space_group_name_H-M   'P 1'
#
loop_
_entity.id
_entity.type
_entity.pdbx_description
1 polymer ?
#
loop_
_entity_poly.entity_id
_entity_poly.type
_entity_poly.pdbx_seq_one_letter_code
_entity_poly.pdbx_strand_id
1 'polypeptide(L)' 'MENQDIITAINSGDLFILRREEMATLLPWLRETLTSQERKDENSEICQVMARVMGTANQVYGTESFNRDTCICKG' A
#
# COMPACT_ATOMS: atom_id res chain seq x y z
N MET A 1 -11.14 -17.27 -0.05
CA MET A 1 -12.38 -16.47 0.05
C MET A 1 -13.19 -16.74 -1.18
N GLU A 2 -14.42 -17.17 -1.00
CA GLU A 2 -15.37 -17.30 -2.11
C GLU A 2 -15.86 -15.90 -2.50
N ASN A 3 -16.35 -15.74 -3.73
CA ASN A 3 -16.84 -14.44 -4.23
C ASN A 3 -17.92 -13.83 -3.32
N GLN A 4 -18.70 -14.68 -2.63
CA GLN A 4 -19.77 -14.28 -1.74
C GLN A 4 -19.23 -13.67 -0.43
N ASP A 5 -18.06 -14.11 0.03
CA ASP A 5 -17.37 -13.54 1.20
C ASP A 5 -16.89 -12.12 0.90
N ILE A 6 -16.33 -11.91 -0.31
CA ILE A 6 -15.83 -10.60 -0.76
C ILE A 6 -16.97 -9.58 -0.81
N ILE A 7 -18.09 -9.94 -1.43
CA ILE A 7 -19.25 -9.04 -1.56
C ILE A 7 -19.81 -8.68 -0.18
N THR A 8 -19.90 -9.67 0.72
CA THR A 8 -20.38 -9.44 2.09
C THR A 8 -19.48 -8.46 2.83
N ALA A 9 -18.16 -8.65 2.74
CA ALA A 9 -17.18 -7.79 3.41
C ALA A 9 -17.12 -6.36 2.82
N ILE A 10 -17.41 -6.20 1.51
CA ILE A 10 -17.58 -4.86 0.92
C ILE A 10 -18.84 -4.18 1.47
N ASN A 11 -19.95 -4.91 1.54
CA ASN A 11 -21.22 -4.37 2.00
C ASN A 11 -21.23 -4.04 3.51
N SER A 12 -20.45 -4.77 4.32
CA SER A 12 -20.27 -4.47 5.75
C SER A 12 -19.30 -3.31 6.00
N GLY A 13 -18.56 -2.87 4.99
CA GLY A 13 -17.52 -1.84 5.12
C GLY A 13 -16.17 -2.35 5.65
N ASP A 14 -16.01 -3.67 5.80
CA ASP A 14 -14.74 -4.29 6.21
C ASP A 14 -13.70 -4.32 5.09
N LEU A 15 -14.15 -4.21 3.83
CA LEU A 15 -13.32 -4.05 2.65
C LEU A 15 -13.72 -2.80 1.87
N PHE A 16 -12.71 -2.08 1.37
CA PHE A 16 -12.88 -1.04 0.36
C PHE A 16 -12.03 -1.39 -0.86
N ILE A 17 -12.55 -1.05 -2.05
CA ILE A 17 -11.86 -1.27 -3.32
C ILE A 17 -11.41 0.09 -3.85
N LEU A 18 -10.13 0.18 -4.19
CA LEU A 18 -9.60 1.29 -4.96
C LEU A 18 -9.52 0.90 -6.44
N ARG A 19 -10.05 1.76 -7.31
CA ARG A 19 -9.88 1.65 -8.75
C ARG A 19 -8.46 2.00 -9.15
N ARG A 20 -8.07 1.55 -10.35
CA ARG A 20 -6.73 1.81 -10.91
C ARG A 20 -6.38 3.31 -10.92
N GLU A 21 -7.33 4.18 -11.29
CA GLU A 21 -7.13 5.63 -11.36
C GLU A 21 -6.93 6.27 -9.98
N GLU A 22 -7.68 5.79 -8.98
CA GLU A 22 -7.54 6.22 -7.58
C GLU A 22 -6.18 5.78 -7.04
N MET A 23 -5.76 4.55 -7.32
CA MET A 23 -4.42 4.06 -7.01
C MET A 23 -3.31 4.87 -7.70
N ALA A 24 -3.47 5.18 -8.98
CA ALA A 24 -2.49 6.00 -9.71
C ALA A 24 -2.31 7.39 -9.09
N THR A 25 -3.37 7.94 -8.48
CA THR A 25 -3.33 9.21 -7.75
C THR A 25 -2.66 9.06 -6.37
N LEU A 26 -2.92 7.95 -5.66
CA LEU A 26 -2.41 7.72 -4.30
C LEU A 26 -0.93 7.32 -4.26
N LEU A 27 -0.46 6.52 -5.21
CA LEU A 27 0.89 5.93 -5.17
C LEU A 27 2.03 6.95 -5.13
N PRO A 28 1.99 8.07 -5.90
CA PRO A 28 3.01 9.11 -5.80
C PRO A 28 3.09 9.73 -4.40
N TRP A 29 1.94 10.04 -3.79
CA TRP A 29 1.88 10.62 -2.45
C TRP A 29 2.38 9.65 -1.37
N LEU A 30 2.02 8.36 -1.47
CA LEU A 30 2.51 7.32 -0.57
C LEU A 30 4.03 7.18 -0.64
N ARG A 31 4.58 7.20 -1.85
CA ARG A 31 6.02 7.11 -2.08
C ARG A 31 6.76 8.28 -1.41
N GLU A 32 6.31 9.51 -1.66
CA GLU A 32 6.90 10.72 -1.06
C GLU A 32 6.85 10.64 0.47
N THR A 33 5.67 10.32 1.01
CA THR A 33 5.46 10.22 2.46
C THR A 33 6.43 9.22 3.10
N LEU A 34 6.56 8.01 2.55
CA LEU A 34 7.46 6.99 3.08
C LEU A 34 8.93 7.42 3.04
N THR A 35 9.37 8.01 1.94
CA THR A 35 10.76 8.46 1.78
C THR A 35 11.12 9.64 2.68
N SER A 36 10.10 10.34 3.21
CA SER A 36 10.26 11.52 4.07
C SER A 36 10.15 11.22 5.57
N GLN A 37 9.84 9.98 5.97
CA GLN A 37 9.69 9.62 7.38
C GLN A 37 11.01 9.75 8.15
N GLU A 38 10.93 10.22 9.39
CA GLU A 38 12.07 10.24 10.29
C GLU A 38 12.48 8.80 10.66
N ARG A 39 13.78 8.56 10.83
CA ARG A 39 14.33 7.23 11.13
C ARG A 39 13.68 6.51 12.31
N LYS A 40 13.22 7.27 13.31
CA LYS A 40 12.58 6.72 14.51
C LYS A 40 11.22 6.06 14.23
N ASP A 41 10.61 6.36 13.08
CA ASP A 41 9.30 5.88 12.66
C ASP A 41 9.39 4.74 11.60
N GLU A 42 10.61 4.34 11.21
CA GLU A 42 10.91 3.36 10.14
C GLU A 42 10.39 1.93 10.39
N ASN A 43 10.03 1.60 11.64
CA ASN A 43 9.43 0.31 12.02
C ASN A 43 7.93 0.41 12.35
N SER A 44 7.29 1.51 11.98
CA SER A 44 5.85 1.67 12.19
C SER A 44 5.05 0.67 11.33
N GLU A 45 3.96 0.14 11.90
CA GLU A 45 2.99 -0.72 11.19
C GLU A 45 2.52 -0.07 9.86
N ILE A 46 2.45 1.26 9.83
CA ILE A 46 2.06 2.01 8.63
C ILE A 46 3.10 1.90 7.50
N CYS A 47 4.40 1.93 7.79
CA CYS A 47 5.45 1.74 6.78
C CYS A 47 5.35 0.32 6.16
N GLN A 48 5.05 -0.71 6.97
CA GLN A 48 4.83 -2.08 6.45
C GLN A 48 3.58 -2.19 5.57
N VAL A 49 2.46 -1.58 6.00
CA VAL A 49 1.22 -1.53 5.21
C VAL A 49 1.48 -0.86 3.87
N MET A 50 2.09 0.33 3.88
CA MET A 50 2.33 1.09 2.66
C MET A 50 3.34 0.39 1.73
N ALA A 51 4.39 -0.24 2.27
CA ALA A 51 5.32 -1.05 1.47
C ALA A 51 4.60 -2.21 0.75
N ARG A 52 3.65 -2.89 1.42
CA ARG A 52 2.82 -3.92 0.79
C ARG A 52 1.94 -3.34 -0.31
N VAL A 53 1.32 -2.17 -0.09
CA VAL A 53 0.50 -1.49 -1.10
C VAL A 53 1.33 -1.16 -2.34
N MET A 54 2.52 -0.57 -2.16
CA MET A 54 3.43 -0.22 -3.25
C MET A 54 3.96 -1.45 -4.00
N GLY A 55 4.30 -2.52 -3.28
CA GLY A 55 4.73 -3.79 -3.88
C GLY A 55 3.62 -4.44 -4.71
N THR A 56 2.39 -4.44 -4.19
CA THR A 56 1.21 -4.97 -4.89
C THR A 56 0.91 -4.13 -6.14
N ALA A 57 0.99 -2.81 -6.03
CA ALA A 57 0.78 -1.92 -7.16
C ALA A 57 1.81 -2.15 -8.28
N ASN A 58 3.08 -2.34 -7.96
CA ASN A 58 4.10 -2.72 -8.94
C ASN A 58 3.75 -4.04 -9.64
N GLN A 59 3.33 -5.06 -8.90
CA GLN A 59 2.97 -6.36 -9.46
C GLN A 59 1.73 -6.32 -10.36
N VAL A 60 0.68 -5.60 -9.95
CA VAL A 60 -0.61 -5.58 -10.67
C VAL A 60 -0.63 -4.56 -11.80
N TYR A 61 0.05 -3.43 -11.62
CA TYR A 61 -0.05 -2.28 -12.51
C TYR A 61 1.26 -1.92 -13.23
N GLY A 62 2.39 -2.55 -12.88
CA GLY A 62 3.70 -2.24 -13.49
C GLY A 62 4.24 -0.87 -13.08
N THR A 63 3.73 -0.27 -12.00
CA THR A 63 4.23 1.00 -11.47
C THR A 63 5.66 0.86 -11.00
N GLU A 64 6.38 1.96 -10.84
CA GLU A 64 7.78 1.90 -10.40
C GLU A 64 7.96 1.07 -9.12
N SER A 65 8.97 0.18 -9.11
CA SER A 65 9.24 -0.70 -7.99
C SER A 65 9.53 0.10 -6.73
N PHE A 66 9.02 -0.38 -5.60
CA PHE A 66 9.40 0.12 -4.29
C PHE A 66 10.67 -0.60 -3.84
N ASN A 67 11.78 0.14 -3.68
CA ASN A 67 13.02 -0.42 -3.17
C ASN A 67 13.03 -0.33 -1.63
N ARG A 68 13.62 -1.33 -0.99
CA ARG A 68 13.67 -1.48 0.47
C ARG A 68 14.62 -0.48 1.16
N ASP A 69 15.35 0.33 0.39
CA ASP A 69 16.23 1.38 0.93
C ASP A 69 15.44 2.67 1.23
N THR A 70 14.23 2.82 0.67
CA THR A 70 13.38 4.02 0.84
C THR A 70 12.44 3.99 2.05
N CYS A 71 12.20 2.83 2.64
CA CYS A 71 11.66 2.71 4.01
C CYS A 71 12.47 1.57 4.62
N ILE A 72 13.22 1.85 5.69
CA ILE A 72 14.02 0.83 6.39
C ILE A 72 13.05 -0.07 7.19
N CYS A 73 12.21 -0.82 6.47
CA CYS A 73 11.26 -1.80 6.99
C CYS A 73 12.03 -3.05 7.44
N LYS A 74 12.87 -2.95 8.46
CA LYS A 74 13.50 -4.10 9.10
C LYS A 74 13.81 -3.82 10.57
N GLY A 75 12.78 -4.01 11.40
CA GLY A 75 12.82 -4.97 12.50
C GLY A 75 12.26 -6.29 12.01
#